data_AF-A0A094Q290-F1
#
_entry.id   AF-A0A094Q290-F1
#
_cell.length_a   1.000
_cell.length_b   1.000
_cell.length_c   1.000
_cell.angle_alpha   90.00
_cell.angle_beta   90.00
_cell.angle_gamma   90.00
#
_symmetry.space_group_name_H-M   'P 1'
#
loop_
_entity.id
_entity.type
_entity.pdbx_description
1 polymer ?
#
loop_
_entity_poly.entity_id
_entity_poly.type
_entity_poly.pdbx_seq_one_letter_code
_entity_poly.pdbx_strand_id
1 'polypeptide(L)' 'METLVMNMRWAGYLLIAIGLINWRYQNSFIVGAPLWMFGLVLIIGTYIAAVKKLLVTKLGASLVGIIILGLLITAFTV' A
#
# COMPACT_ATOMS: atom_id res chain seq x y z
N MET A 1 14.71 -11.87 3.76
CA MET A 1 14.71 -10.50 3.19
C MET A 1 13.88 -10.43 1.91
N GLU A 2 14.10 -11.32 0.95
CA GLU A 2 13.34 -11.36 -0.30
C GLU A 2 11.83 -11.63 -0.10
N THR A 3 11.51 -12.46 0.90
CA THR A 3 10.13 -12.75 1.32
C THR A 3 9.35 -11.53 1.80
N LEU A 4 9.99 -10.59 2.50
CA LEU A 4 9.32 -9.40 3.04
C LEU A 4 8.95 -8.43 1.91
N VAL A 5 9.88 -8.21 0.97
CA VAL A 5 9.65 -7.42 -0.25
C VAL A 5 8.57 -8.04 -1.13
N MET A 6 8.57 -9.37 -1.27
CA MET A 6 7.52 -10.09 -1.98
C MET A 6 6.15 -9.88 -1.32
N ASN A 7 6.05 -10.02 0.01
CA ASN A 7 4.80 -9.81 0.73
C ASN A 7 4.27 -8.38 0.59
N MET A 8 5.15 -7.37 0.60
CA MET A 8 4.76 -5.97 0.34
C MET A 8 4.21 -5.77 -1.07
N ARG A 9 4.78 -6.44 -2.08
CA ARG A 9 4.22 -6.42 -3.45
C ARG A 9 2.84 -7.04 -3.49
N TRP A 10 2.65 -8.21 -2.88
CA TRP A 10 1.33 -8.85 -2.78
C TRP A 10 0.31 -7.96 -2.07
N ALA A 11 0.69 -7.32 -0.97
CA ALA A 11 -0.16 -6.34 -0.29
C ALA A 11 -0.53 -5.16 -1.22
N GLY A 12 0.44 -4.65 -1.98
CA GLY A 12 0.19 -3.59 -2.94
C GLY A 12 -0.79 -3.99 -4.06
N TYR A 13 -0.65 -5.20 -4.61
CA TYR A 13 -1.58 -5.73 -5.61
C TYR A 13 -2.99 -5.90 -5.05
N LEU A 14 -3.11 -6.38 -3.81
CA LEU A 14 -4.40 -6.50 -3.12
C LEU A 14 -5.07 -5.13 -2.94
N LEU A 15 -4.31 -4.11 -2.51
CA LEU A 15 -4.83 -2.75 -2.35
C LEU A 15 -5.30 -2.14 -3.68
N ILE A 16 -4.55 -2.36 -4.77
CA ILE A 16 -5.01 -1.99 -6.12
C ILE A 16 -6.32 -2.67 -6.46
N ALA A 17 -6.40 -3.99 -6.33
CA ALA A 17 -7.59 -4.74 -6.68
C ALA A 17 -8.82 -4.27 -5.89
N ILE A 18 -8.70 -4.16 -4.57
CA ILE A 18 -9.79 -3.71 -3.70
C ILE A 18 -10.17 -2.26 -4.02
N GLY A 19 -9.21 -1.37 -4.28
CA GLY A 19 -9.50 0.02 -4.65
C GLY A 19 -10.28 0.12 -5.96
N LEU A 20 -9.90 -0.65 -6.98
CA LEU A 20 -10.61 -0.69 -8.26
C LEU A 20 -12.00 -1.35 -8.13
N ILE A 21 -12.14 -2.39 -7.31
CA ILE A 21 -13.44 -3.02 -7.02
C ILE A 21 -14.39 -2.02 -6.36
N ASN A 22 -13.94 -1.29 -5.34
CA ASN A 22 -14.75 -0.27 -4.67
C ASN A 22 -15.16 0.85 -5.61
N TRP A 23 -14.23 1.32 -6.45
CA TRP A 23 -14.54 2.35 -7.43
C TRP A 23 -15.59 1.84 -8.44
N ARG A 24 -15.43 0.63 -8.98
CA ARG A 24 -16.30 0.11 -10.05
C ARG A 24 -17.66 -0.40 -9.57
N TYR A 25 -17.71 -1.08 -8.42
CA TYR A 25 -18.88 -1.85 -7.98
C TYR A 25 -19.61 -1.22 -6.80
N GLN A 26 -18.93 -0.38 -6.00
CA GLN A 26 -19.59 0.36 -4.92
C GLN A 26 -19.83 1.83 -5.29
N ASN A 27 -19.48 2.26 -6.51
CA ASN A 27 -19.55 3.65 -6.99
C ASN A 27 -18.92 4.66 -6.03
N SER A 28 -17.97 4.23 -5.20
CA SER A 28 -17.32 5.07 -4.20
C SER A 28 -15.89 5.36 -4.63
N PHE A 29 -15.73 6.47 -5.35
CA PHE A 29 -14.40 6.98 -5.69
C PHE A 29 -13.61 7.35 -4.44
N ILE A 30 -14.27 7.93 -3.43
CA ILE A 30 -13.64 8.38 -2.19
C ILE A 30 -13.01 7.19 -1.43
N VAL A 31 -13.65 6.02 -1.47
CA VAL A 31 -13.14 4.79 -0.85
C VAL A 31 -12.15 4.05 -1.76
N GLY A 32 -12.45 3.99 -3.06
CA GLY A 32 -11.63 3.26 -4.03
C GLY A 32 -10.29 3.93 -4.33
N ALA A 33 -10.27 5.26 -4.45
CA ALA A 33 -9.10 6.02 -4.86
C ALA A 33 -7.91 5.91 -3.92
N PRO A 34 -8.06 6.13 -2.61
CA PRO A 34 -6.96 5.99 -1.67
C PRO A 34 -6.34 4.59 -1.71
N LEU A 35 -7.17 3.54 -1.77
CA LEU A 35 -6.71 2.16 -1.80
C LEU A 35 -5.84 1.84 -3.02
N TRP A 36 -6.31 2.14 -4.24
CA TRP A 36 -5.53 1.80 -5.42
C TRP A 36 -4.27 2.68 -5.55
N MET A 37 -4.33 3.93 -5.10
CA MET A 37 -3.17 4.81 -5.04
C MET A 37 -2.11 4.30 -4.04
N PHE A 38 -2.51 3.87 -2.83
CA PHE A 38 -1.57 3.30 -1.87
C PHE A 38 -0.96 1.99 -2.35
N GLY A 39 -1.76 1.15 -3.00
CA GLY A 39 -1.27 -0.08 -3.62
C GLY A 39 -0.19 0.20 -4.68
N LEU A 40 -0.39 1.21 -5.53
CA LEU A 40 0.60 1.65 -6.52
C LEU A 40 1.89 2.16 -5.87
N VAL A 41 1.78 3.04 -4.86
CA VAL A 41 2.96 3.59 -4.16
C VAL A 41 3.79 2.48 -3.52
N LEU A 42 3.13 1.52 -2.87
CA LEU A 42 3.81 0.38 -2.24
C LEU A 42 4.54 -0.50 -3.28
N ILE A 43 3.88 -0.80 -4.40
CA ILE A 43 4.49 -1.56 -5.49
C ILE A 43 5.72 -0.82 -6.03
N ILE A 44 5.58 0.43 -6.45
CA ILE A 44 6.68 1.24 -7.00
C ILE A 44 7.85 1.30 -6.00
N GLY A 45 7.55 1.54 -4.71
CA GLY A 45 8.56 1.57 -3.65
C GLY A 45 9.38 0.29 -3.55
N THR A 46 8.78 -0.88 -3.83
CA THR A 46 9.52 -2.16 -3.82
C THR A 46 10.44 -2.38 -5.03
N TYR A 47 10.33 -1.57 -6.08
CA TYR A 47 11.22 -1.61 -7.25
C TYR A 47 12.33 -0.56 -7.20
N ILE A 48 12.22 0.45 -6.35
CA ILE A 48 13.28 1.45 -6.13
C ILE A 48 14.33 0.88 -5.16
N ALA A 49 15.58 0.73 -5.61
CA ALA A 49 16.65 0.09 -4.84
C ALA A 49 16.89 0.74 -3.46
N ALA A 50 16.88 2.07 -3.39
CA ALA A 50 17.08 2.81 -2.13
C ALA A 50 15.93 2.53 -1.12
N VAL A 51 14.69 2.53 -1.61
CA VAL A 51 13.50 2.25 -0.78
C VAL A 51 13.48 0.80 -0.34
N LYS A 52 13.79 -0.14 -1.25
CA LYS A 52 13.93 -1.56 -0.93
C LYS A 52 14.94 -1.80 0.20
N LYS A 53 16.07 -1.09 0.21
CA LYS A 53 17.09 -1.18 1.27
C LYS A 53 16.55 -0.72 2.62
N LEU A 54 15.74 0.35 2.65
CA LEU A 54 15.09 0.84 3.86
C LEU A 54 14.00 -0.12 4.36
N LEU A 55 13.16 -0.63 3.45
CA LEU A 55 12.05 -1.54 3.76
C LEU A 55 12.49 -2.87 4.37
N VAL A 56 13.74 -3.26 4.15
CA VAL A 56 14.32 -4.49 4.70
C VAL A 56 14.79 -4.31 6.14
N THR A 57 14.97 -3.06 6.60
CA THR A 57 15.28 -2.77 8.01
C THR A 57 14.01 -2.87 8.85
N LYS A 58 14.13 -3.33 10.11
CA LYS A 58 12.99 -3.35 11.04
C LYS A 58 12.33 -1.97 11.18
N LEU A 59 13.15 -0.93 11.28
CA LEU A 59 12.69 0.46 11.39
C LEU A 59 11.91 0.90 10.14
N GLY A 60 12.47 0.68 8.94
CA GLY A 60 11.83 1.10 7.69
C GLY A 60 10.53 0.33 7.41
N ALA A 61 10.50 -0.96 7.69
CA ALA A 61 9.27 -1.76 7.59
C ALA A 61 8.18 -1.26 8.55
N SER A 62 8.53 -0.99 9.81
CA SER A 62 7.59 -0.46 10.81
C SER A 62 7.09 0.94 10.45
N LEU A 63 7.96 1.85 10.00
CA LEU A 63 7.56 3.19 9.59
C LEU A 63 6.59 3.15 8.41
N VAL A 64 6.88 2.35 7.39
CA VAL A 64 5.99 2.21 6.23
C VAL A 64 4.67 1.56 6.62
N GLY A 65 4.68 0.57 7.50
CA GLY A 65 3.46 -0.02 8.06
C GLY A 65 2.59 0.99 8.80
N ILE A 66 3.19 1.84 9.64
CA ILE A 66 2.47 2.91 10.38
C ILE A 66 1.89 3.93 9.42
N ILE A 67 2.66 4.37 8.41
CA ILE A 67 2.21 5.34 7.41
C ILE A 67 1.02 4.77 6.64
N ILE A 68 1.10 3.53 6.14
CA ILE A 68 0.01 2.88 5.42
C ILE A 68 -1.22 2.74 6.31
N LEU A 69 -1.05 2.29 7.56
CA LEU A 69 -2.16 2.15 8.50
C LEU A 69 -2.84 3.49 8.80
N GLY A 70 -2.05 4.54 9.07
CA GLY A 70 -2.57 5.88 9.32
C GLY A 70 -3.32 6.44 8.12
N LEU A 71 -2.76 6.28 6.91
CA LEU A 71 -3.38 6.70 5.66
C LEU A 71 -4.69 5.96 5.38
N LEU A 72 -4.74 4.65 5.64
CA LEU A 72 -5.98 3.88 5.55
C LEU A 72 -7.01 4.39 6.56
N ILE A 73 -6.65 4.58 7.83
CA ILE A 73 -7.58 5.13 8.83
C ILE A 73 -8.16 6.46 8.33
N THR A 74 -7.31 7.40 7.92
CA THR A 74 -7.79 8.71 7.41
C THR A 74 -8.69 8.60 6.18
N ALA A 75 -8.44 7.64 5.31
CA ALA A 75 -9.26 7.43 4.10
C ALA A 75 -10.63 6.81 4.38
N PHE A 76 -10.81 6.17 5.54
CA PHE A 76 -11.99 5.35 5.86
C PHE A 76 -12.77 5.81 7.09
N THR A 77 -12.27 6.76 7.87
CA THR A 77 -12.94 7.27 9.09
C THR A 77 -13.33 8.74 9.03
N VAL A 78 -13.12 9.40 7.88
CA VAL A 78 -13.55 10.78 7.58
C VAL A 78 -14.67 10.71 6.56
#